data_AF-A0A554L939-F1
#
_entry.id   AF-A0A554L939-F1
#
_cell.length_a   1.000
_cell.length_b   1.000
_cell.length_c   1.000
_cell.angle_alpha   90.00
_cell.angle_beta   90.00
_cell.angle_gamma   90.00
#
_symmetry.space_group_name_H-M   'P 1'
#
loop_
_entity.id
_entity.type
_entity.pdbx_description
1 polymer ?
#
loop_
_entity_poly.entity_id
_entity_poly.type
_entity_poly.pdbx_seq_one_letter_code
_entity_poly.pdbx_strand_id
1 'polypeptide(L)'
;MQEFFWKHDASIKSVFVVILLVLVMWIVSLQSQLTFVPATPPEVITNDVCGEDCKKTIQEIVTESVSSISASPKIVYAIPKQTGNQQKVTYNQQVTYIPIPGGFSTRLTEWSDVARSEVYIDLAEYSSEPYIDWEATVRAVSGNIQVRLFDVTHTIAVGESEIKSVSSTFTTISSGNISLWRGKNLYRVQVKSLDGSEVFFDSGRIKIVSK
;
A
#
# COMPACT_ATOMS: atom_id res chain seq x y z
N MET A 1 -19.64 40.73 -39.94
CA MET A 1 -18.51 40.26 -39.11
C MET A 1 -17.19 40.12 -39.89
N GLN A 2 -17.20 39.86 -41.22
CA GLN A 2 -15.96 39.72 -42.01
C GLN A 2 -15.16 41.01 -42.22
N GLU A 3 -15.83 42.17 -42.31
CA GLU A 3 -15.21 43.50 -42.49
C GLU A 3 -14.33 43.96 -41.30
N PHE A 4 -14.58 43.42 -40.10
CA PHE A 4 -13.83 43.80 -38.90
C PHE A 4 -12.41 43.19 -38.88
N PHE A 5 -12.26 41.97 -39.40
CA PHE A 5 -11.00 41.24 -39.36
C PHE A 5 -9.96 41.81 -40.33
N TRP A 6 -10.37 42.39 -41.46
CA TRP A 6 -9.45 42.98 -42.44
C TRP A 6 -8.84 44.31 -41.97
N LYS A 7 -9.62 45.12 -41.24
CA LYS A 7 -9.14 46.44 -40.76
C LYS A 7 -8.17 46.34 -39.57
N HIS A 8 -8.22 45.23 -38.82
CA HIS A 8 -7.42 45.02 -37.61
C HIS A 8 -6.39 43.89 -37.71
N ASP A 9 -6.23 43.28 -38.90
CA ASP A 9 -5.32 42.15 -39.14
C ASP A 9 -3.87 42.44 -38.71
N ALA A 10 -3.36 43.64 -39.02
CA ALA A 10 -2.02 44.06 -38.62
C ALA A 10 -1.84 44.19 -37.09
N SER A 11 -2.87 44.68 -36.39
CA SER A 11 -2.84 44.87 -34.93
C SER A 11 -3.01 43.54 -34.19
N ILE A 12 -3.84 42.64 -34.70
CA ILE A 12 -4.05 41.31 -34.10
C ILE A 12 -2.77 40.47 -34.25
N LYS A 13 -2.12 40.51 -35.42
CA LYS A 13 -0.85 39.82 -35.64
C LYS A 13 0.26 40.30 -34.70
N SER A 14 0.35 41.61 -34.42
CA SER A 14 1.37 42.12 -33.49
C SER A 14 1.13 41.64 -32.06
N VAL A 15 -0.13 41.60 -31.61
CA VAL A 15 -0.49 41.10 -30.28
C VAL A 15 -0.14 39.62 -30.12
N PHE A 16 -0.42 38.79 -31.14
CA PHE A 16 -0.05 37.37 -31.10
C PHE A 16 1.46 37.16 -31.07
N VAL A 17 2.24 37.95 -31.81
CA VAL A 17 3.72 37.86 -31.79
C VAL A 17 4.25 38.22 -30.40
N VAL A 18 3.72 39.27 -29.76
CA VAL A 18 4.14 39.66 -28.40
C VAL A 18 3.80 38.57 -27.38
N ILE A 19 2.60 37.99 -27.43
CA ILE A 19 2.21 36.89 -26.53
C ILE A 19 3.12 35.67 -26.72
N LEU A 20 3.46 35.33 -27.97
CA LEU A 20 4.31 34.19 -28.28
C LEU A 20 5.74 34.40 -27.77
N LEU A 21 6.26 35.62 -27.86
CA LEU A 21 7.57 35.98 -27.28
C LEU A 21 7.57 35.88 -25.75
N VAL A 22 6.51 36.32 -25.08
CA VAL A 22 6.37 36.19 -23.61
C VAL A 22 6.30 34.72 -23.20
N LEU A 23 5.55 33.89 -23.93
CA LEU A 23 5.48 32.45 -23.67
C LEU A 23 6.84 31.75 -23.84
N VAL A 24 7.59 32.08 -24.90
CA VAL A 24 8.94 31.52 -25.11
C VAL A 24 9.87 31.94 -23.98
N MET A 25 9.82 33.20 -23.54
CA MET A 25 10.64 33.69 -22.43
C MET A 25 10.29 33.00 -21.10
N TRP A 26 9.01 32.71 -20.86
CA TRP A 26 8.54 31.97 -19.68
C TRP A 26 9.01 30.51 -19.70
N ILE A 27 8.97 29.85 -20.86
CA ILE A 27 9.45 28.46 -21.03
C ILE A 27 10.97 28.35 -20.79
N VAL A 28 11.76 29.29 -21.32
CA VAL A 28 13.22 29.32 -21.10
C VAL A 28 13.55 29.54 -19.62
N SER A 29 12.79 30.38 -18.92
CA SER A 29 12.96 30.58 -17.48
C SER A 29 12.61 29.32 -16.67
N LEU A 30 11.65 28.52 -17.14
CA LEU A 30 11.22 27.29 -16.46
C LEU A 30 12.26 26.15 -16.59
N GLN A 31 13.00 26.09 -17.71
CA GLN A 31 14.04 25.07 -17.91
C GLN A 31 15.28 25.27 -17.01
N SER A 32 15.53 26.49 -16.51
CA SER A 32 16.69 26.78 -15.65
C SER A 32 16.59 26.21 -14.23
N GLN A 33 15.45 25.64 -13.81
CA GLN A 33 15.28 25.08 -12.46
C GLN A 33 15.42 23.55 -12.35
N LEU A 34 15.63 22.84 -13.47
CA LEU A 34 15.86 21.39 -13.45
C LEU A 34 17.35 21.06 -13.44
N THR A 35 18.08 21.56 -12.43
CA THR A 35 19.42 21.03 -12.13
C THR A 35 19.27 19.74 -11.33
N PHE A 36 19.45 18.63 -12.03
CA PHE A 36 19.50 17.29 -11.48
C PHE A 36 20.66 17.21 -10.47
N VAL A 37 20.35 17.09 -9.17
CA VAL A 37 21.35 16.79 -8.13
C VAL A 37 21.61 15.28 -8.20
N PRO A 38 22.81 14.82 -8.62
CA PRO A 38 23.13 13.40 -8.53
C PRO A 38 23.22 13.02 -7.04
N ALA A 39 22.42 12.04 -6.64
CA ALA A 39 22.48 11.47 -5.30
C ALA A 39 23.79 10.72 -5.13
N THR A 40 24.70 11.25 -4.30
CA THR A 40 25.88 10.55 -3.84
C THR A 40 25.44 9.42 -2.89
N PRO A 41 25.76 8.14 -3.17
CA PRO A 41 25.47 7.03 -2.26
C PRO A 41 26.24 7.21 -0.95
N PRO A 42 25.63 6.96 0.23
CA PRO A 42 26.39 6.93 1.47
C PRO A 42 27.37 5.76 1.46
N GLU A 43 28.64 6.04 1.78
CA GLU A 43 29.65 5.03 2.07
C GLU A 43 29.17 4.14 3.24
N VAL A 44 29.06 2.85 2.96
CA VAL A 44 28.78 1.81 3.96
C VAL A 44 30.08 1.56 4.72
N ILE A 45 30.18 2.10 5.94
CA ILE A 45 31.20 1.69 6.91
C ILE A 45 30.77 0.34 7.48
N THR A 46 31.27 -0.75 6.91
CA THR A 46 31.17 -2.08 7.53
C THR A 46 32.19 -2.18 8.66
N ASN A 47 31.78 -1.83 9.88
CA ASN A 47 32.47 -2.33 11.06
C ASN A 47 31.93 -3.73 11.35
N ASP A 48 32.71 -4.73 10.99
CA ASP A 48 32.46 -6.15 11.31
C ASP A 48 32.72 -6.36 12.81
N VAL A 49 31.68 -6.21 13.63
CA VAL A 49 31.70 -6.36 15.10
C VAL A 49 31.38 -7.79 15.52
N CYS A 50 31.95 -8.80 14.86
CA CYS A 50 31.89 -10.19 15.35
C CYS A 50 33.28 -10.84 15.19
N GLY A 51 34.08 -10.71 16.25
CA GLY A 51 35.38 -11.36 16.39
C GLY A 51 35.27 -12.89 16.50
N GLU A 52 36.43 -13.56 16.49
CA GLU A 52 36.58 -15.03 16.45
C GLU A 52 35.72 -15.78 17.49
N ASP A 53 35.53 -15.18 18.67
CA ASP A 53 34.77 -15.78 19.78
C ASP A 53 33.27 -15.87 19.49
N CYS A 54 32.71 -14.90 18.78
CA CYS A 54 31.30 -14.82 18.40
C CYS A 54 30.92 -15.92 17.37
N LYS A 55 31.86 -16.30 16.49
CA LYS A 55 31.68 -17.41 15.54
C LYS A 55 31.72 -18.78 16.24
N LYS A 56 32.50 -18.90 17.31
CA LYS A 56 32.66 -20.16 18.07
C LYS A 56 31.37 -20.51 18.82
N THR A 57 30.72 -19.52 19.43
CA THR A 57 29.44 -19.71 20.14
C THR A 57 28.30 -20.12 19.20
N ILE A 58 28.25 -19.59 17.98
CA ILE A 58 27.21 -19.99 16.99
C ILE A 58 27.39 -21.45 16.56
N GLN A 59 28.63 -21.92 16.41
CA GLN A 59 28.89 -23.30 15.99
C GLN A 59 28.53 -24.32 17.08
N GLU A 60 28.73 -23.98 18.36
CA GLU A 60 28.38 -24.84 19.50
C GLU A 60 26.86 -25.06 19.61
N ILE A 61 26.07 -23.99 19.43
CA ILE A 61 24.59 -24.04 19.48
C ILE A 61 24.01 -24.89 18.34
N VAL A 62 24.63 -24.88 17.16
CA VAL A 62 24.18 -25.65 15.99
C VAL A 62 24.46 -27.15 16.15
N THR A 63 25.54 -27.53 16.83
CA THR A 63 25.84 -28.95 17.11
C THR A 63 24.96 -29.57 18.18
N GLU A 64 24.46 -28.79 19.14
CA GLU A 64 23.54 -29.29 20.18
C GLU A 64 22.13 -29.56 19.61
N SER A 65 21.68 -28.72 18.66
CA SER A 65 20.33 -28.77 18.09
C SER A 65 20.09 -29.85 17.02
N VAL A 66 21.14 -30.48 16.47
CA VAL A 66 21.01 -31.60 15.51
C VAL A 66 20.93 -32.99 16.18
N SER A 67 21.23 -33.09 17.48
CA SER A 67 21.20 -34.37 18.20
C SER A 67 19.81 -34.76 18.74
N SER A 68 18.84 -33.85 18.77
CA SER A 68 17.48 -34.10 19.23
C SER A 68 16.48 -34.52 18.13
N ILE A 69 16.90 -34.54 16.85
CA ILE A 69 16.03 -34.88 15.70
C ILE A 69 16.19 -36.36 15.27
N SER A 70 17.15 -37.11 15.82
CA SER A 70 17.48 -38.47 15.37
C SER A 70 16.81 -39.62 16.14
N ALA A 71 15.55 -39.48 16.56
CA ALA A 71 14.78 -40.57 17.16
C ALA A 71 13.39 -40.73 16.53
N SER A 72 13.35 -41.09 15.24
CA SER A 72 12.14 -41.63 14.61
C SER A 72 12.09 -43.16 14.80
N PRO A 73 11.09 -43.72 15.50
CA PRO A 73 10.86 -45.16 15.51
C PRO A 73 10.32 -45.61 14.15
N LYS A 74 10.95 -46.65 13.59
CA LYS A 74 10.53 -47.36 12.39
C LYS A 74 9.19 -48.05 12.67
N ILE A 75 8.09 -47.48 12.20
CA ILE A 75 6.77 -48.15 12.18
C ILE A 75 6.63 -48.87 10.84
N VAL A 76 6.77 -50.20 10.88
CA VAL A 76 6.25 -51.10 9.84
C VAL A 76 4.91 -51.59 10.34
N TYR A 77 3.78 -51.28 9.70
CA TYR A 77 2.61 -52.19 9.68
C TYR A 77 1.71 -51.99 8.45
N ALA A 78 1.45 -53.15 7.83
CA ALA A 78 0.34 -53.63 7.02
C ALA A 78 -0.78 -52.67 6.59
N ILE A 79 -1.20 -52.83 5.32
CA ILE A 79 -2.40 -52.25 4.70
C ILE A 79 -3.66 -52.90 5.30
N PRO A 80 -4.58 -52.12 5.91
CA PRO A 80 -5.96 -52.53 6.08
C PRO A 80 -6.85 -51.66 5.18
N LYS A 81 -7.64 -52.34 4.34
CA LYS A 81 -8.69 -51.73 3.53
C LYS A 81 -9.86 -51.39 4.46
N GLN A 82 -10.04 -50.11 4.81
CA GLN A 82 -11.25 -49.63 5.50
C GLN A 82 -11.70 -48.26 5.02
N THR A 83 -12.96 -48.24 4.58
CA THR A 83 -13.83 -47.10 4.34
C THR A 83 -13.88 -46.19 5.57
N GLY A 84 -13.38 -44.96 5.45
CA GLY A 84 -13.39 -43.97 6.53
C GLY A 84 -13.98 -42.65 6.02
N ASN A 85 -15.04 -42.19 6.68
CA ASN A 85 -15.55 -40.83 6.54
C ASN A 85 -14.40 -39.84 6.69
N GLN A 86 -14.23 -38.97 5.70
CA GLN A 86 -13.31 -37.85 5.77
C GLN A 86 -13.74 -36.96 6.94
N GLN A 87 -13.10 -37.15 8.09
CA GLN A 87 -13.21 -36.26 9.22
C GLN A 87 -12.51 -34.97 8.80
N LYS A 88 -13.31 -34.01 8.30
CA LYS A 88 -12.91 -32.64 8.02
C LYS A 88 -12.25 -32.11 9.30
N VAL A 89 -10.94 -31.94 9.27
CA VAL A 89 -10.21 -31.22 10.32
C VAL A 89 -10.75 -29.79 10.27
N THR A 90 -11.69 -29.48 11.17
CA THR A 90 -12.16 -28.12 11.39
C THR A 90 -11.05 -27.39 12.11
N TYR A 91 -10.13 -26.79 11.36
CA TYR A 91 -9.31 -25.71 11.89
C TYR A 91 -10.28 -24.62 12.34
N ASN A 92 -10.25 -24.28 13.63
CA ASN A 92 -11.11 -23.24 14.18
C ASN A 92 -10.54 -21.89 13.73
N GLN A 93 -10.92 -21.46 12.52
CA GLN A 93 -10.42 -20.22 11.95
C GLN A 93 -10.85 -19.06 12.85
N GLN A 94 -9.88 -18.36 13.42
CA GLN A 94 -10.13 -17.15 14.18
C GLN A 94 -10.17 -15.97 13.20
N VAL A 95 -11.26 -15.21 13.24
CA VAL A 95 -11.42 -13.99 12.43
C VAL A 95 -11.39 -12.79 13.35
N THR A 96 -10.42 -11.91 13.13
CA THR A 96 -10.26 -10.65 13.86
C THR A 96 -10.57 -9.50 12.92
N TYR A 97 -11.35 -8.52 13.41
CA TYR A 97 -11.61 -7.28 12.69
C TYR A 97 -10.99 -6.11 13.43
N ILE A 98 -10.16 -5.36 12.73
CA ILE A 98 -9.56 -4.12 13.23
C ILE A 98 -10.30 -2.97 12.56
N PRO A 99 -11.15 -2.22 13.28
CA PRO A 99 -11.90 -1.11 12.70
C PRO A 99 -10.96 0.06 12.42
N ILE A 100 -11.14 0.68 11.25
CA ILE A 100 -10.49 1.93 10.88
C ILE A 100 -11.58 3.01 10.85
N PRO A 101 -11.54 3.98 11.78
CA PRO A 101 -12.48 5.08 11.76
C PRO A 101 -12.29 5.91 10.48
N GLY A 102 -13.39 6.44 9.96
CA GLY A 102 -13.38 7.35 8.81
C GLY A 102 -14.19 8.61 9.07
N GLY A 103 -14.83 9.12 8.01
CA GLY A 103 -15.48 10.43 8.02
C GLY A 103 -14.62 11.49 7.34
N PHE A 104 -14.26 11.25 6.08
CA PHE A 104 -13.43 12.15 5.30
C PHE A 104 -14.01 12.34 3.89
N SER A 105 -13.91 13.56 3.37
CA SER A 105 -14.24 13.85 1.98
C SER A 105 -13.14 14.66 1.31
N THR A 106 -12.99 14.46 0.01
CA THR A 106 -11.99 15.17 -0.78
C THR A 106 -12.45 15.31 -2.22
N ARG A 107 -11.84 16.25 -2.93
CA ARG A 107 -11.92 16.43 -4.39
C ARG A 107 -10.54 16.34 -5.04
N LEU A 108 -9.51 16.05 -4.26
CA LEU A 108 -8.13 16.02 -4.73
C LEU A 108 -7.92 14.81 -5.64
N THR A 109 -7.23 15.05 -6.76
CA THR A 109 -6.76 14.00 -7.66
C THR A 109 -5.45 13.36 -7.21
N GLU A 110 -4.77 14.02 -6.27
CA GLU A 110 -3.63 13.49 -5.55
C GLU A 110 -4.07 12.73 -4.30
N TRP A 111 -3.22 11.82 -3.82
CA TRP A 111 -3.46 11.08 -2.59
C TRP A 111 -3.58 12.02 -1.40
N SER A 112 -4.69 11.92 -0.69
CA SER A 112 -4.94 12.67 0.53
C SER A 112 -5.13 11.72 1.71
N ASP A 113 -4.47 12.07 2.81
CA ASP A 113 -4.51 11.31 4.05
C ASP A 113 -5.84 11.49 4.77
N VAL A 114 -6.47 10.37 5.13
CA VAL A 114 -7.66 10.38 5.99
C VAL A 114 -7.21 10.63 7.42
N ALA A 115 -7.51 11.81 7.94
CA ALA A 115 -7.17 12.16 9.31
C ALA A 115 -7.79 11.17 10.32
N ARG A 116 -7.01 10.78 11.32
CA ARG A 116 -7.44 9.87 12.41
C ARG A 116 -7.74 8.44 11.97
N SER A 117 -7.36 8.03 10.76
CA SER A 117 -7.49 6.65 10.27
C SER A 117 -6.30 5.76 10.65
N GLU A 118 -5.39 6.24 11.49
CA GLU A 118 -4.18 5.53 11.85
C GLU A 118 -4.43 4.33 12.76
N VAL A 119 -3.87 3.17 12.40
CA VAL A 119 -3.95 1.95 13.19
C VAL A 119 -2.61 1.22 13.25
N TYR A 120 -2.23 0.75 14.43
CA TYR A 120 -1.08 -0.12 14.60
C TYR A 120 -1.48 -1.57 14.39
N ILE A 121 -0.70 -2.30 13.61
CA ILE A 121 -0.86 -3.75 13.41
C ILE A 121 0.49 -4.41 13.61
N ASP A 122 0.52 -5.41 14.48
CA ASP A 122 1.65 -6.32 14.62
C ASP A 122 1.24 -7.72 14.16
N LEU A 123 1.83 -8.18 13.05
CA LEU A 123 1.54 -9.51 12.52
C LEU A 123 1.99 -10.64 13.44
N ALA A 124 2.91 -10.39 14.38
CA ALA A 124 3.36 -11.39 15.35
C ALA A 124 2.26 -11.75 16.37
N GLU A 125 1.25 -10.90 16.54
CA GLU A 125 0.06 -11.19 17.37
C GLU A 125 -0.91 -12.18 16.69
N TYR A 126 -0.67 -12.49 15.41
CA TYR A 126 -1.50 -13.39 14.61
C TYR A 126 -0.69 -14.64 14.21
N SER A 127 -1.36 -15.64 13.62
CA SER A 127 -0.69 -16.85 13.12
C SER A 127 0.45 -16.52 12.15
N SER A 128 1.40 -17.44 11.94
CA SER A 128 2.58 -17.22 11.08
C SER A 128 2.27 -16.77 9.65
N GLU A 129 1.10 -17.16 9.12
CA GLU A 129 0.62 -16.85 7.77
C GLU A 129 -0.88 -16.48 7.82
N PRO A 130 -1.23 -15.27 8.28
CA PRO A 130 -2.62 -14.85 8.31
C PRO A 130 -3.07 -14.43 6.91
N TYR A 131 -4.33 -14.69 6.57
CA TYR A 131 -4.98 -14.08 5.41
C TYR A 131 -5.49 -12.70 5.83
N ILE A 132 -5.11 -11.65 5.10
CA ILE A 132 -5.41 -10.26 5.46
C ILE A 132 -6.20 -9.63 4.33
N ASP A 133 -7.35 -9.06 4.63
CA ASP A 133 -8.19 -8.35 3.68
C ASP A 133 -8.57 -6.99 4.26
N TRP A 134 -8.54 -5.96 3.44
CA TRP A 134 -8.90 -4.61 3.83
C TRP A 134 -10.16 -4.20 3.11
N GLU A 135 -11.10 -3.67 3.88
CA GLU A 135 -12.40 -3.24 3.41
C GLU A 135 -12.61 -1.76 3.68
N ALA A 136 -13.21 -1.07 2.71
CA ALA A 136 -13.52 0.35 2.78
C ALA A 136 -14.98 0.61 2.43
N THR A 137 -15.69 1.40 3.22
CA THR A 137 -17.01 1.92 2.90
C THR A 137 -16.87 3.30 2.28
N VAL A 138 -17.23 3.41 1.01
CA VAL A 138 -16.98 4.61 0.21
C VAL A 138 -18.19 5.02 -0.63
N ARG A 139 -18.21 6.29 -1.02
CA ARG A 139 -19.20 6.86 -1.95
C ARG A 139 -18.56 7.93 -2.81
N ALA A 140 -18.83 7.95 -4.11
CA ALA A 140 -18.48 9.06 -5.00
C ALA A 140 -19.77 9.81 -5.38
N VAL A 141 -19.83 11.15 -5.29
CA VAL A 141 -21.03 11.90 -5.74
C VAL A 141 -21.25 11.72 -7.24
N SER A 142 -20.14 11.78 -7.97
CA SER A 142 -20.03 11.47 -9.39
C SER A 142 -18.64 10.85 -9.62
N GLY A 143 -18.45 10.09 -10.69
CA GLY A 143 -17.11 9.62 -11.05
C GLY A 143 -16.57 8.49 -10.18
N ASN A 144 -15.24 8.50 -9.98
CA ASN A 144 -14.52 7.37 -9.42
C ASN A 144 -13.72 7.76 -8.17
N ILE A 145 -13.90 7.00 -7.09
CA ILE A 145 -13.06 7.07 -5.90
C ILE A 145 -11.99 6.00 -5.97
N GLN A 146 -10.81 6.33 -5.46
CA GLN A 146 -9.76 5.37 -5.18
C GLN A 146 -9.26 5.48 -3.76
N VAL A 147 -9.11 4.34 -3.09
CA VAL A 147 -8.67 4.23 -1.70
C VAL A 147 -7.56 3.20 -1.57
N ARG A 148 -6.64 3.41 -0.65
CA ARG A 148 -5.56 2.44 -0.35
C ARG A 148 -5.11 2.53 1.10
N LEU A 149 -4.37 1.52 1.54
CA LEU A 149 -3.59 1.58 2.77
C LEU A 149 -2.19 2.12 2.47
N PHE A 150 -1.70 2.95 3.37
CA PHE A 150 -0.36 3.51 3.35
C PHE A 150 0.34 3.15 4.66
N ASP A 151 1.51 2.52 4.55
CA ASP A 151 2.37 2.24 5.69
C ASP A 151 3.15 3.52 6.03
N VAL A 152 2.80 4.12 7.17
CA VAL A 152 3.43 5.34 7.69
C VAL A 152 4.81 5.04 8.28
N THR A 153 5.02 3.84 8.82
CA THR A 153 6.32 3.41 9.38
C THR A 153 7.38 3.33 8.28
N HIS A 154 7.02 2.76 7.13
CA HIS A 154 7.93 2.55 6.00
C HIS A 154 7.77 3.59 4.88
N THR A 155 6.81 4.52 5.02
CA THR A 155 6.50 5.57 4.04
C THR A 155 6.19 5.04 2.64
N ILE A 156 5.51 3.90 2.56
CA ILE A 156 5.20 3.21 1.29
C ILE A 156 3.74 2.81 1.22
N ALA A 157 3.16 2.84 0.01
CA ALA A 157 1.84 2.28 -0.21
C ALA A 157 1.85 0.77 0.01
N VAL A 158 0.84 0.24 0.68
CA VAL A 158 0.68 -1.21 0.86
C VAL A 158 0.31 -1.82 -0.48
N GLY A 159 1.08 -2.81 -0.92
CA GLY A 159 0.84 -3.53 -2.17
C GLY A 159 -0.56 -4.14 -2.20
N GLU A 160 -1.21 -4.10 -3.37
CA GLU A 160 -2.53 -4.69 -3.63
C GLU A 160 -3.68 -4.14 -2.76
N SER A 161 -3.43 -3.14 -1.90
CA SER A 161 -4.46 -2.50 -1.05
C SER A 161 -5.32 -1.46 -1.77
N GLU A 162 -4.98 -1.14 -3.02
CA GLU A 162 -5.63 -0.08 -3.80
C GLU A 162 -6.95 -0.57 -4.41
N ILE A 163 -8.06 0.00 -3.96
CA ILE A 163 -9.41 -0.37 -4.38
C ILE A 163 -10.08 0.83 -5.06
N LYS A 164 -10.82 0.57 -6.14
CA LYS A 164 -11.59 1.58 -6.89
C LYS A 164 -13.09 1.33 -6.72
N SER A 165 -13.87 2.40 -6.69
CA SER A 165 -15.33 2.33 -6.74
C SER A 165 -15.90 3.50 -7.54
N VAL A 166 -17.08 3.28 -8.11
CA VAL A 166 -17.84 4.26 -8.89
C VAL A 166 -19.23 4.49 -8.30
N SER A 167 -19.47 3.93 -7.11
CA SER A 167 -20.80 3.89 -6.50
C SER A 167 -21.22 5.28 -6.00
N SER A 168 -22.43 5.69 -6.40
CA SER A 168 -23.08 6.90 -5.91
C SER A 168 -23.73 6.74 -4.53
N THR A 169 -23.77 5.52 -4.01
CA THR A 169 -24.21 5.19 -2.65
C THR A 169 -23.05 4.61 -1.84
N PHE A 170 -23.14 4.69 -0.51
CA PHE A 170 -22.15 4.05 0.35
C PHE A 170 -22.13 2.54 0.11
N THR A 171 -20.98 2.04 -0.29
CA THR A 171 -20.74 0.62 -0.57
C THR A 171 -19.43 0.19 0.06
N THR A 172 -19.41 -1.03 0.59
CA THR A 172 -18.20 -1.64 1.13
C THR A 172 -17.50 -2.42 0.01
N ILE A 173 -16.25 -2.04 -0.27
CA ILE A 173 -15.37 -2.69 -1.23
C ILE A 173 -14.19 -3.33 -0.50
N SER A 174 -13.65 -4.42 -1.06
CA SER A 174 -12.56 -5.21 -0.47
C SER A 174 -11.36 -5.25 -1.42
N SER A 175 -10.14 -5.25 -0.87
CA SER A 175 -8.91 -5.45 -1.64
C SER A 175 -8.67 -6.91 -2.01
N GLY A 176 -9.29 -7.83 -1.28
CA GLY A 176 -8.84 -9.22 -1.23
C GLY A 176 -7.57 -9.34 -0.41
N ASN A 177 -6.83 -10.44 -0.61
CA ASN A 177 -5.64 -10.74 0.17
C ASN A 177 -4.55 -9.68 -0.07
N ILE A 178 -4.03 -9.10 1.02
CA ILE A 178 -2.91 -8.16 0.99
C ILE A 178 -1.80 -8.64 1.91
N SER A 179 -0.56 -8.24 1.58
CA SER A 179 0.61 -8.50 2.44
C SER A 179 0.96 -7.26 3.24
N LEU A 180 0.96 -7.40 4.57
CA LEU A 180 1.44 -6.37 5.49
C LEU A 180 2.89 -6.65 5.90
N TRP A 181 3.64 -5.62 6.23
CA TRP A 181 5.01 -5.77 6.72
C TRP A 181 4.99 -6.39 8.12
N ARG A 182 5.99 -7.25 8.39
CA ARG A 182 6.18 -7.84 9.72
C ARG A 182 6.58 -6.79 10.75
N GLY A 183 6.30 -7.08 12.02
CA GLY A 183 6.47 -6.17 13.14
C GLY A 183 5.30 -5.21 13.32
N LYS A 184 5.40 -4.35 14.33
CA LYS A 184 4.38 -3.37 14.69
C LYS A 184 4.46 -2.12 13.79
N ASN A 185 3.61 -2.07 12.79
CA ASN A 185 3.60 -0.99 11.78
C ASN A 185 2.35 -0.13 11.87
N LEU A 186 2.49 1.16 11.56
CA LEU A 186 1.41 2.13 11.56
C LEU A 186 0.84 2.28 10.14
N TYR A 187 -0.43 1.96 9.97
CA TYR A 187 -1.13 2.08 8.70
C TYR A 187 -2.13 3.22 8.73
N ARG A 188 -2.26 3.93 7.61
CA ARG A 188 -3.20 5.03 7.39
C ARG A 188 -3.96 4.82 6.09
N VAL A 189 -5.20 5.29 6.01
CA VAL A 189 -5.97 5.28 4.76
C VAL A 189 -5.64 6.53 3.93
N GLN A 190 -5.44 6.33 2.63
CA GLN A 190 -5.34 7.39 1.64
C GLN A 190 -6.49 7.31 0.64
N VAL A 191 -7.00 8.47 0.26
CA VAL A 191 -8.15 8.62 -0.64
C VAL A 191 -7.82 9.65 -1.71
N LYS A 192 -8.28 9.41 -2.93
CA LYS A 192 -8.30 10.41 -4.01
C LYS A 192 -9.53 10.23 -4.90
N SER A 193 -9.90 11.30 -5.57
CA SER A 193 -10.84 11.28 -6.71
C SER A 193 -10.05 11.06 -8.01
N LEU A 194 -10.60 10.34 -8.98
CA LEU A 194 -9.95 10.21 -10.29
C LEU A 194 -10.36 11.31 -11.28
N ASP A 195 -11.46 12.00 -11.03
CA ASP A 195 -12.06 12.99 -11.92
C ASP A 195 -12.29 14.36 -11.26
N GLY A 196 -11.83 14.54 -10.01
CA GLY A 196 -11.98 15.79 -9.25
C GLY A 196 -13.37 15.97 -8.64
N SER A 197 -14.24 14.97 -8.76
CA SER A 197 -15.52 14.88 -8.08
C SER A 197 -15.34 14.74 -6.57
N GLU A 198 -16.40 15.08 -5.82
CA GLU A 198 -16.40 14.85 -4.38
C GLU A 198 -16.58 13.37 -4.07
N VAL A 199 -15.64 12.84 -3.29
CA VAL A 199 -15.64 11.45 -2.84
C VAL A 199 -15.61 11.42 -1.32
N PHE A 200 -16.22 10.38 -0.75
CA PHE A 200 -16.39 10.18 0.68
C PHE A 200 -15.83 8.83 1.09
N PHE A 201 -15.02 8.84 2.14
CA PHE A 201 -14.61 7.68 2.90
C PHE A 201 -15.33 7.70 4.25
N ASP A 202 -16.23 6.74 4.46
CA ASP A 202 -17.04 6.65 5.68
C ASP A 202 -16.30 5.88 6.79
N SER A 203 -15.82 4.69 6.48
CA SER A 203 -15.19 3.79 7.43
C SER A 203 -14.40 2.71 6.70
N GLY A 204 -13.54 2.00 7.42
CA GLY A 204 -12.90 0.80 6.91
C GLY A 204 -12.64 -0.23 8.00
N ARG A 205 -12.14 -1.38 7.62
CA ARG A 205 -11.67 -2.40 8.56
C ARG A 205 -10.65 -3.32 7.91
N ILE A 206 -9.76 -3.86 8.72
CA ILE A 206 -8.84 -4.92 8.32
C ILE A 206 -9.34 -6.21 8.93
N LYS A 207 -9.62 -7.18 8.07
CA LYS A 207 -10.03 -8.53 8.40
C LYS A 207 -8.81 -9.43 8.37
N ILE A 208 -8.53 -10.09 9.49
CA ILE A 208 -7.42 -11.02 9.63
C ILE A 208 -8.02 -12.40 9.93
N VAL A 209 -7.70 -13.37 9.10
CA VAL A 209 -8.11 -14.77 9.28
C VAL A 209 -6.87 -15.59 9.60
N SER A 210 -6.80 -16.08 10.84
CA SER A 210 -5.74 -16.98 11.32
C SER A 210 -6.25 -18.41 11.45
N LYS A 211 -5.31 -19.36 11.33
CA LYS A 211 -5.56 -20.81 11.50
C LYS A 211 -5.32 -21.26 12.92
#